data_AF-A0A955CDX1-F1
#
_entry.id   AF-A0A955CDX1-F1
#
_cell.length_a   1.000
_cell.length_b   1.000
_cell.length_c   1.000
_cell.angle_alpha   90.00
_cell.angle_beta   90.00
_cell.angle_gamma   90.00
#
_symmetry.space_group_name_H-M   'P 1'
#
loop_
_entity.id
_entity.type
_entity.pdbx_description
1 polymer ?
#
loop_
_entity_poly.entity_id
_entity_poly.type
_entity_poly.pdbx_seq_one_letter_code
_entity_poly.pdbx_strand_id
1 'polypeptide(L)'
;MVVNPTRFIAFVSRLRGGAGRRALALAVVAIGAAFAGAYGDAMAEPANPSQMGEATANGRRQISLADQLKLGLRAYTPADRQYLDHVVHLVQTGVLPRSLVDSTFLWARSRAVARKGRNPLRPIVYFQPALTLRARRLGISI
;
A
#
# COMPACT_ATOMS: atom_id res chain seq x y z
N MET A 1 -24.64 -1.27 26.23
CA MET A 1 -24.05 -2.28 25.33
C MET A 1 -22.59 -1.91 25.07
N VAL A 2 -21.66 -2.58 25.73
CA VAL A 2 -20.22 -2.29 25.66
C VAL A 2 -19.62 -3.11 24.51
N VAL A 3 -19.19 -2.45 23.44
CA VAL A 3 -18.57 -3.13 22.28
C VAL A 3 -17.09 -3.30 22.55
N ASN A 4 -16.68 -4.55 22.69
CA ASN A 4 -15.34 -5.00 23.08
C ASN A 4 -14.32 -4.72 21.95
N PRO A 5 -13.25 -3.93 22.16
CA PRO A 5 -12.35 -3.45 21.10
C PRO A 5 -11.28 -4.46 20.63
N THR A 6 -11.23 -5.66 21.21
CA THR A 6 -10.07 -6.58 21.12
C THR A 6 -9.99 -7.43 19.84
N ARG A 7 -10.96 -7.34 18.92
CA ARG A 7 -11.00 -8.19 17.70
C ARG A 7 -10.41 -7.58 16.43
N PHE A 8 -9.92 -6.33 16.48
CA PHE A 8 -9.48 -5.64 15.26
C PHE A 8 -7.99 -5.82 14.91
N ILE A 9 -7.16 -6.24 15.86
CA ILE A 9 -5.71 -6.45 15.64
C ILE A 9 -5.42 -7.79 14.95
N ALA A 10 -6.34 -8.77 15.00
CA ALA A 10 -6.17 -10.08 14.38
C ALA A 10 -6.29 -10.09 12.83
N PHE A 11 -6.62 -8.98 12.17
CA PHE A 11 -6.82 -8.96 10.72
C PHE A 11 -5.56 -8.66 9.90
N VAL A 12 -4.54 -8.02 10.50
CA VAL A 12 -3.27 -7.73 9.79
C VAL A 12 -2.38 -8.98 9.65
N SER A 13 -2.66 -10.05 10.40
CA SER A 13 -1.89 -11.30 10.34
C SER A 13 -2.51 -12.40 9.46
N ARG A 14 -3.65 -12.13 8.79
CA ARG A 14 -4.40 -13.12 7.99
C ARG A 14 -4.39 -12.80 6.48
N LEU A 15 -3.22 -12.43 5.96
CA LEU A 15 -2.92 -12.46 4.52
C LEU A 15 -1.53 -13.04 4.21
N ARG A 16 -0.94 -13.80 5.15
CA ARG A 16 0.28 -14.57 4.95
C ARG A 16 0.12 -15.95 5.57
N GLY A 17 -0.54 -16.88 4.87
CA GLY A 17 -0.56 -18.30 5.27
C GLY A 17 -1.73 -19.14 4.76
N GLY A 18 -1.43 -20.00 3.78
CA GLY A 18 -2.23 -21.16 3.34
C GLY A 18 -2.25 -21.26 1.81
N ALA A 19 -1.70 -22.25 1.12
CA ALA A 19 -1.16 -23.53 1.55
C ALA A 19 -0.19 -24.04 0.45
N GLY A 20 0.93 -24.61 0.87
CA GLY A 20 1.92 -25.24 0.01
C GLY A 20 3.00 -25.90 0.86
N ARG A 21 2.60 -26.77 1.78
CA ARG A 21 3.53 -27.57 2.59
C ARG A 21 3.96 -28.79 1.76
N ARG A 22 5.17 -28.73 1.20
CA ARG A 22 6.07 -29.88 0.97
C ARG A 22 7.46 -29.36 1.32
N ALA A 23 7.92 -29.52 2.56
CA ALA A 23 8.61 -30.70 3.07
C ALA A 23 9.79 -31.11 2.18
N LEU A 24 10.97 -30.56 2.49
CA LEU A 24 12.31 -31.18 2.44
C LEU A 24 13.29 -30.09 2.95
N ALA A 25 13.73 -30.11 4.20
CA ALA A 25 14.82 -30.91 4.75
C ALA A 25 16.19 -30.63 4.12
N LEU A 26 17.10 -30.13 4.98
CA LEU A 26 18.54 -30.40 5.07
C LEU A 26 19.48 -29.89 3.96
N ALA A 27 20.39 -28.99 4.37
CA ALA A 27 21.87 -29.08 4.29
C ALA A 27 22.44 -27.64 4.31
N VAL A 28 22.99 -27.10 5.41
CA VAL A 28 24.26 -27.41 6.07
C VAL A 28 25.46 -27.27 5.12
N VAL A 29 26.16 -26.14 5.32
CA VAL A 29 27.63 -25.96 5.35
C VAL A 29 28.42 -26.05 4.03
N ALA A 30 28.99 -24.87 3.69
CA ALA A 30 30.34 -24.56 3.20
C ALA A 30 31.06 -25.54 2.26
N ILE A 31 31.55 -25.01 1.13
CA ILE A 31 32.84 -25.21 0.44
C ILE A 31 32.81 -24.12 -0.66
N GLY A 32 33.80 -23.31 -0.97
CA GLY A 32 35.22 -23.24 -0.66
C GLY A 32 35.81 -22.33 -1.75
N ALA A 33 36.64 -21.37 -1.36
CA ALA A 33 37.40 -20.55 -2.29
C ALA A 33 38.45 -21.42 -3.03
N ALA A 34 38.52 -21.31 -4.36
CA ALA A 34 39.66 -21.53 -5.27
C ALA A 34 39.07 -21.63 -6.69
N PHE A 35 39.56 -21.02 -7.78
CA PHE A 35 40.92 -20.87 -8.30
C PHE A 35 40.95 -19.60 -9.19
N ALA A 36 41.98 -18.74 -9.06
CA ALA A 36 43.02 -18.49 -10.07
C ALA A 36 42.51 -18.69 -11.53
N GLY A 37 42.42 -17.69 -12.41
CA GLY A 37 43.34 -16.57 -12.60
C GLY A 37 44.53 -16.97 -13.47
N ALA A 38 44.32 -17.22 -14.76
CA ALA A 38 45.28 -17.02 -15.87
C ALA A 38 44.69 -17.57 -17.19
N TYR A 39 45.18 -17.03 -18.32
CA TYR A 39 44.79 -17.25 -19.73
C TYR A 39 43.49 -16.53 -20.13
N GLY A 40 43.45 -15.45 -20.90
CA GLY A 40 44.40 -14.91 -21.89
C GLY A 40 43.68 -14.80 -23.24
N ASP A 41 43.49 -13.57 -23.70
CA ASP A 41 43.12 -13.14 -25.07
C ASP A 41 41.76 -13.56 -25.67
N ALA A 42 40.82 -12.61 -25.66
CA ALA A 42 40.05 -12.25 -26.84
C ALA A 42 39.44 -10.86 -26.65
N MET A 43 39.99 -9.89 -27.39
CA MET A 43 39.42 -8.58 -27.64
C MET A 43 38.00 -8.75 -28.21
N ALA A 44 36.99 -8.59 -27.36
CA ALA A 44 35.63 -8.29 -27.78
C ALA A 44 35.26 -6.96 -27.09
N GLU A 45 35.38 -5.90 -27.89
CA GLU A 45 34.82 -4.57 -27.67
C GLU A 45 33.53 -4.65 -26.83
N PRO A 46 33.45 -4.01 -25.64
CA PRO A 46 32.16 -3.86 -25.00
C PRO A 46 31.37 -2.88 -25.86
N ALA A 47 30.61 -3.42 -26.79
CA ALA A 47 29.51 -2.73 -27.43
C ALA A 47 28.66 -2.18 -26.28
N ASN A 48 28.85 -0.89 -26.03
CA ASN A 48 28.13 -0.15 -25.04
C ASN A 48 27.14 0.76 -25.76
N PRO A 49 26.08 0.25 -26.40
CA PRO A 49 24.83 0.96 -26.38
C PRO A 49 24.14 0.63 -25.06
N SER A 50 24.62 1.27 -23.99
CA SER A 50 23.78 1.73 -22.90
C SER A 50 22.71 2.64 -23.49
N GLN A 51 21.71 2.04 -24.15
CA GLN A 51 20.63 2.70 -24.89
C GLN A 51 19.62 1.65 -25.37
N MET A 52 19.28 0.68 -24.51
CA MET A 52 18.06 -0.11 -24.68
C MET A 52 17.12 0.19 -23.53
N GLY A 53 16.22 1.13 -23.79
CA GLY A 53 14.96 1.23 -23.07
C GLY A 53 14.91 2.31 -22.01
N GLU A 54 15.12 3.57 -22.40
CA GLU A 54 14.20 4.63 -21.95
C GLU A 54 12.80 4.33 -22.49
N ALA A 55 12.23 3.21 -22.05
CA ALA A 55 10.88 2.81 -22.35
C ALA A 55 9.98 3.73 -21.54
N THR A 56 9.64 4.88 -22.15
CA THR A 56 8.48 5.67 -21.80
C THR A 56 8.54 6.24 -20.37
N ALA A 57 9.28 7.35 -20.25
CA ALA A 57 8.90 8.44 -19.35
C ALA A 57 7.68 9.22 -19.89
N ASN A 58 6.79 8.59 -20.68
CA ASN A 58 5.48 9.16 -20.98
C ASN A 58 4.65 9.18 -19.69
N GLY A 59 4.68 10.33 -19.02
CA GLY A 59 3.49 10.93 -18.45
C GLY A 59 2.73 10.08 -17.45
N ARG A 60 3.39 9.42 -16.50
CA ARG A 60 2.72 9.04 -15.25
C ARG A 60 2.37 10.34 -14.52
N ARG A 61 1.22 10.94 -14.88
CA ARG A 61 0.64 12.09 -14.19
C ARG A 61 0.67 11.76 -12.70
N GLN A 62 1.52 12.45 -11.94
CA GLN A 62 1.56 12.29 -10.50
C GLN A 62 0.23 12.81 -9.97
N ILE A 63 -0.67 11.88 -9.62
CA ILE A 63 -1.98 12.22 -9.07
C ILE A 63 -1.74 12.77 -7.67
N SER A 64 -2.30 13.94 -7.37
CA SER A 64 -2.21 14.52 -6.03
C SER A 64 -2.90 13.62 -5.00
N LEU A 65 -2.50 13.71 -3.71
CA LEU A 65 -3.19 12.97 -2.65
C LEU A 65 -4.70 13.27 -2.64
N ALA A 66 -5.07 14.53 -2.82
CA ALA A 66 -6.46 14.96 -2.81
C ALA A 66 -7.24 14.27 -3.94
N ASP A 67 -6.68 14.25 -5.15
CA ASP A 67 -7.32 13.62 -6.30
C ASP A 67 -7.39 12.09 -6.13
N GLN A 68 -6.33 11.48 -5.60
CA GLN A 68 -6.30 10.05 -5.30
C GLN A 68 -7.42 9.67 -4.33
N LEU A 69 -7.63 10.44 -3.25
CA LEU A 69 -8.69 10.19 -2.29
C LEU A 69 -10.07 10.46 -2.87
N LYS A 70 -10.26 11.59 -3.57
CA LYS A 70 -11.57 11.98 -4.15
C LYS A 70 -12.05 10.93 -5.15
N LEU A 71 -11.18 10.53 -6.06
CA LEU A 71 -11.49 9.51 -7.08
C LEU A 71 -11.61 8.11 -6.46
N GLY A 72 -10.64 7.72 -5.63
CA GLY A 72 -10.57 6.37 -5.08
C GLY A 72 -11.66 6.06 -4.05
N LEU A 73 -12.16 7.08 -3.33
CA LEU A 73 -13.24 6.92 -2.35
C LEU A 73 -14.64 7.21 -2.92
N ARG A 74 -14.72 7.70 -4.16
CA ARG A 74 -15.97 8.11 -4.82
C ARG A 74 -16.68 9.24 -4.06
N ALA A 75 -15.90 10.27 -3.72
CA ALA A 75 -16.37 11.46 -3.00
C ALA A 75 -17.12 12.41 -3.95
N TYR A 76 -18.45 12.24 -4.03
CA TYR A 76 -19.28 13.02 -4.96
C TYR A 76 -19.93 14.24 -4.33
N THR A 77 -20.22 14.20 -3.02
CA THR A 77 -20.91 15.31 -2.36
C THR A 77 -19.92 16.42 -1.99
N PRO A 78 -20.37 17.68 -1.86
CA PRO A 78 -19.53 18.75 -1.35
C PRO A 78 -19.01 18.45 0.07
N ALA A 79 -19.85 17.88 0.94
CA ALA A 79 -19.46 17.47 2.29
C ALA A 79 -18.34 16.41 2.29
N ASP A 80 -18.44 15.41 1.40
CA ASP A 80 -17.39 14.39 1.21
C ASP A 80 -16.05 15.05 0.82
N ARG A 81 -16.09 16.02 -0.11
CA ARG A 81 -14.90 16.71 -0.59
C ARG A 81 -14.27 17.58 0.49
N GLN A 82 -15.07 18.35 1.22
CA GLN A 82 -14.61 19.17 2.35
C GLN A 82 -13.92 18.33 3.42
N TYR A 83 -14.49 17.16 3.75
CA TYR A 83 -13.87 16.24 4.69
C TYR A 83 -12.50 15.75 4.20
N LEU A 84 -12.40 15.36 2.91
CA LEU A 84 -11.12 14.92 2.35
C LEU A 84 -10.10 16.05 2.27
N ASP A 85 -10.52 17.28 1.97
CA ASP A 85 -9.65 18.44 1.94
C ASP A 85 -9.09 18.74 3.35
N HIS A 86 -9.91 18.61 4.39
CA HIS A 86 -9.46 18.71 5.79
C HIS A 86 -8.44 17.60 6.13
N VAL A 87 -8.70 16.36 5.74
CA VAL A 87 -7.77 15.24 5.95
C VAL A 87 -6.43 15.49 5.23
N VAL A 88 -6.46 15.95 3.98
CA VAL A 88 -5.26 16.28 3.21
C VAL A 88 -4.46 17.38 3.90
N HIS A 89 -5.13 18.42 4.39
CA HIS A 89 -4.49 19.50 5.13
C HIS A 89 -3.76 18.96 6.36
N LEU A 90 -4.40 18.11 7.17
CA LEU A 90 -3.78 17.52 8.36
C LEU A 90 -2.60 16.60 8.06
N VAL A 91 -2.62 15.94 6.90
CA VAL A 91 -1.47 15.15 6.44
C VAL A 91 -0.32 16.06 6.02
N GLN A 92 -0.62 17.15 5.30
CA GLN A 92 0.39 18.11 4.85
C GLN A 92 1.05 18.86 6.01
N THR A 93 0.29 19.15 7.07
CA THR A 93 0.81 19.76 8.30
C THR A 93 1.50 18.77 9.23
N GLY A 94 1.51 17.47 8.89
CA GLY A 94 2.14 16.41 9.68
C GLY A 94 1.36 15.98 10.92
N VAL A 95 0.17 16.55 11.16
CA VAL A 95 -0.70 16.17 12.29
C VAL A 95 -1.24 14.76 12.10
N LEU A 96 -1.63 14.39 10.88
CA LEU A 96 -2.15 13.06 10.56
C LEU A 96 -1.12 12.24 9.77
N PRO A 97 -0.71 11.06 10.25
CA PRO A 97 0.25 10.23 9.53
C PRO A 97 -0.30 9.76 8.17
N ARG A 98 0.47 10.01 7.09
CA ARG A 98 0.12 9.60 5.74
C ARG A 98 -0.14 8.09 5.62
N SER A 99 0.67 7.27 6.28
CA SER A 99 0.54 5.81 6.29
C SER A 99 -0.79 5.32 6.88
N LEU A 100 -1.34 6.04 7.87
CA LEU A 100 -2.64 5.75 8.45
C LEU A 100 -3.76 6.03 7.45
N VAL A 101 -3.66 7.13 6.70
CA VAL A 101 -4.61 7.47 5.64
C VAL A 101 -4.56 6.44 4.52
N ASP A 102 -3.37 6.11 4.02
CA ASP A 102 -3.21 5.16 2.90
C ASP A 102 -3.71 3.75 3.26
N SER A 103 -3.38 3.26 4.45
CA SER A 103 -3.86 1.95 4.92
C SER A 103 -5.38 1.93 5.12
N THR A 104 -5.97 3.02 5.61
CA THR A 104 -7.43 3.15 5.77
C THR A 104 -8.13 3.28 4.42
N PHE A 105 -7.52 3.99 3.46
CA PHE A 105 -7.99 4.12 2.09
C PHE A 105 -8.09 2.77 1.38
N LEU A 106 -7.01 1.98 1.42
CA LEU A 106 -7.00 0.64 0.82
C LEU A 106 -8.04 -0.28 1.48
N TRP A 107 -8.14 -0.24 2.81
CA TRP A 107 -9.14 -0.99 3.56
C TRP A 107 -10.57 -0.62 3.14
N ALA A 108 -10.89 0.68 3.07
CA ALA A 108 -12.22 1.16 2.72
C ALA A 108 -12.64 0.76 1.31
N ARG A 109 -11.70 0.83 0.34
CA ARG A 109 -11.94 0.36 -1.04
C ARG A 109 -12.19 -1.14 -1.09
N SER A 110 -11.35 -1.93 -0.43
CA SER A 110 -11.51 -3.38 -0.36
C SER A 110 -12.85 -3.76 0.30
N ARG A 111 -13.22 -3.05 1.38
CA ARG A 111 -14.48 -3.29 2.10
C ARG A 111 -15.71 -3.04 1.25
N ALA A 112 -15.71 -1.96 0.45
CA ALA A 112 -16.80 -1.65 -0.46
C ALA A 112 -16.97 -2.73 -1.54
N VAL A 113 -15.86 -3.26 -2.07
CA VAL A 113 -15.89 -4.37 -3.04
C VAL A 113 -16.36 -5.68 -2.40
N ALA A 114 -15.92 -5.97 -1.16
CA ALA A 114 -16.30 -7.19 -0.46
C ALA A 114 -17.80 -7.23 -0.10
N ARG A 115 -18.43 -6.07 0.13
CA ARG A 115 -19.87 -5.95 0.35
C ARG A 115 -20.62 -5.81 -0.99
N LYS A 116 -20.55 -6.83 -1.84
CA LYS A 116 -21.45 -6.98 -3.00
C LYS A 116 -22.82 -7.49 -2.53
N GLY A 117 -23.73 -6.57 -2.26
CA GLY A 117 -25.14 -6.84 -2.00
C GLY A 117 -26.05 -6.02 -2.93
N ARG A 118 -27.37 -6.05 -2.69
CA ARG A 118 -28.35 -5.29 -3.51
C ARG A 118 -28.10 -3.78 -3.53
N ASN A 119 -27.43 -3.23 -2.52
CA ASN A 119 -27.07 -1.82 -2.44
C ASN A 119 -25.63 -1.64 -1.93
N PRO A 120 -24.62 -1.66 -2.83
CA PRO A 120 -23.22 -1.50 -2.42
C PRO A 120 -22.95 -0.05 -1.99
N LEU A 121 -22.45 0.11 -0.77
CA LEU A 121 -22.10 1.42 -0.24
C LEU A 121 -20.79 1.92 -0.87
N ARG A 122 -20.68 3.25 -0.98
CA ARG A 122 -19.47 3.92 -1.48
C ARG A 122 -18.32 3.74 -0.48
N PRO A 123 -17.05 3.63 -0.94
CA PRO A 123 -15.91 3.48 -0.04
C PRO A 123 -15.79 4.59 1.01
N ILE A 124 -16.17 5.84 0.67
CA ILE A 124 -16.12 6.98 1.60
C ILE A 124 -16.92 6.76 2.89
N VAL A 125 -18.04 6.03 2.79
CA VAL A 125 -18.92 5.71 3.94
C VAL A 125 -18.22 4.82 4.96
N TYR A 126 -17.26 4.00 4.52
CA TYR A 126 -16.41 3.21 5.41
C TYR A 126 -15.19 3.99 5.88
N PHE A 127 -14.63 4.81 5.01
CA PHE A 127 -13.39 5.55 5.26
C PHE A 127 -13.54 6.55 6.40
N GLN A 128 -14.56 7.41 6.37
CA GLN A 128 -14.78 8.45 7.38
C GLN A 128 -14.78 7.91 8.81
N PRO A 129 -15.70 6.99 9.19
CA PRO A 129 -15.73 6.49 10.56
C PRO A 129 -14.48 5.70 10.95
N ALA A 130 -13.87 4.97 10.00
CA ALA A 130 -12.65 4.20 10.28
C ALA A 130 -11.45 5.11 10.53
N LEU A 131 -11.30 6.18 9.73
CA LEU A 131 -10.23 7.15 9.90
C LEU A 131 -10.41 7.90 11.22
N THR A 132 -11.62 8.41 11.50
CA THR A 132 -11.93 9.09 12.76
C THR A 132 -11.65 8.20 13.98
N LEU A 133 -12.03 6.93 13.95
CA LEU A 133 -11.73 6.01 15.05
C LEU A 133 -10.22 5.78 15.22
N ARG A 134 -9.48 5.64 14.12
CA ARG A 134 -8.03 5.42 14.15
C ARG A 134 -7.27 6.67 14.60
N ALA A 135 -7.66 7.84 14.13
CA ALA A 135 -7.08 9.12 14.54
C ALA A 135 -7.31 9.40 16.02
N ARG A 136 -8.52 9.12 16.54
CA ARG A 136 -8.83 9.25 17.97
C ARG A 136 -7.93 8.40 18.86
N ARG A 137 -7.52 7.21 18.41
CA ARG A 137 -6.57 6.36 19.14
C ARG A 137 -5.16 6.97 19.23
N LEU A 138 -4.84 7.89 18.35
CA LEU A 138 -3.61 8.67 18.36
C LEU A 138 -3.79 10.03 19.04
N GLY A 139 -4.96 10.32 19.62
CA GLY A 139 -5.26 11.62 20.23
C GLY A 139 -5.57 12.74 19.23
N ILE A 140 -5.81 12.41 17.95
CA ILE A 140 -6.08 13.38 16.89
C ILE A 140 -7.59 13.45 16.63
N SER A 141 -8.13 14.67 16.51
CA SER A 141 -9.52 14.93 16.14
C SER A 141 -9.64 15.35 14.67
N ILE A 142 -10.62 14.79 13.96
CA ILE A 142 -10.92 15.01 12.52
C ILE A 142 -12.41 15.12 12.28
#